data_AF-A0AAN7AA84-F1
#
_entry.id   AF-A0AAN7AA84-F1
#
_cell.length_a   1.000
_cell.length_b   1.000
_cell.length_c   1.000
_cell.angle_alpha   90.00
_cell.angle_beta   90.00
_cell.angle_gamma   90.00
#
_symmetry.space_group_name_H-M   'P 1'
#
loop_
_entity.id
_entity.type
_entity.pdbx_description
1 polymer ?
#
loop_
_entity_poly.entity_id
_entity_poly.type
_entity_poly.pdbx_seq_one_letter_code
_entity_poly.pdbx_strand_id
1 'polypeptide(L)'
;MSENYVAPNQQRYLRACMVCSIVMTQARFREEGCPNCEEFLHLQGSPDQIESCTSAVFEGLIALADPTKSWIAKYNRLDGYVRGTYANKVLGQLPDEIRTMLEEEYRIQYIPRDGSATEAD
;
A
#
# COMPACT_ATOMS: atom_id res chain seq x y z
N MET A 1 18.53 6.87 -2.66
CA MET A 1 17.06 6.70 -2.57
C MET A 1 16.78 5.25 -2.90
N SER A 2 16.15 4.50 -2.02
CA SER A 2 15.73 3.12 -2.32
C SER A 2 14.79 3.11 -3.52
N GLU A 3 15.03 2.20 -4.46
CA GLU A 3 14.08 1.94 -5.55
C GLU A 3 12.98 1.02 -5.01
N ASN A 4 11.72 1.48 -5.06
CA ASN A 4 10.55 0.71 -4.60
C ASN A 4 9.89 -0.07 -5.76
N TYR A 5 10.66 -0.40 -6.79
CA TYR A 5 10.20 -1.20 -7.92
C TYR A 5 10.41 -2.69 -7.64
N VAL A 6 9.46 -3.50 -8.08
CA VAL A 6 9.56 -4.96 -8.05
C VAL A 6 10.11 -5.44 -9.38
N ALA A 7 11.30 -6.05 -9.36
CA ALA A 7 11.85 -6.67 -10.55
C ALA A 7 11.13 -8.00 -10.88
N PRO A 8 11.11 -8.44 -12.15
CA PRO A 8 10.43 -9.69 -12.54
C PRO A 8 10.88 -10.94 -11.77
N ASN A 9 12.12 -10.98 -11.28
CA ASN A 9 12.67 -12.07 -10.48
C ASN A 9 12.31 -12.00 -8.97
N GLN A 10 11.60 -10.96 -8.52
CA GLN A 10 11.22 -10.73 -7.13
C GLN A 10 9.72 -10.97 -6.86
N GLN A 11 9.01 -11.63 -7.78
CA GLN A 11 7.55 -11.82 -7.67
C GLN A 11 7.10 -12.76 -6.54
N ARG A 12 8.03 -13.48 -5.91
CA ARG A 12 7.72 -14.37 -4.80
C ARG A 12 7.51 -13.57 -3.51
N TYR A 13 6.46 -13.90 -2.76
CA TYR A 13 6.12 -13.25 -1.48
C TYR A 13 5.88 -11.75 -1.59
N LEU A 14 5.34 -11.29 -2.72
CA LEU A 14 4.84 -9.93 -2.83
C LEU A 14 3.59 -9.75 -1.97
N ARG A 15 3.50 -8.57 -1.38
CA ARG A 15 2.32 -8.11 -0.66
C ARG A 15 2.04 -6.66 -1.07
N ALA A 16 0.78 -6.27 -1.02
CA ALA A 16 0.35 -4.90 -1.29
C ALA A 16 -0.16 -4.25 0.00
N CYS A 17 0.27 -3.02 0.29
CA CYS A 17 -0.24 -2.27 1.44
C CYS A 17 -1.73 -1.93 1.25
N MET A 18 -2.57 -2.21 2.24
CA MET A 18 -4.02 -1.95 2.13
C MET A 18 -4.38 -0.46 2.19
N VAL A 19 -3.45 0.42 2.61
CA VAL A 19 -3.65 1.89 2.61
C VAL A 19 -3.23 2.54 1.30
N CYS A 20 -1.99 2.30 0.88
CA CYS A 20 -1.38 3.02 -0.26
C CYS A 20 -1.18 2.17 -1.52
N SER A 21 -1.55 0.89 -1.50
CA SER A 21 -1.37 -0.10 -2.57
C SER A 21 0.07 -0.37 -3.05
N ILE A 22 1.10 0.14 -2.36
CA ILE A 22 2.49 -0.17 -2.73
C ILE A 22 2.76 -1.66 -2.60
N VAL A 23 3.44 -2.23 -3.60
CA VAL A 23 3.78 -3.64 -3.68
C VAL A 23 5.26 -3.82 -3.42
N MET A 24 5.58 -4.59 -2.40
CA MET A 24 6.95 -4.95 -2.05
C MET A 24 7.00 -6.41 -1.59
N THR A 25 8.21 -6.96 -1.48
CA THR A 25 8.37 -8.27 -0.84
C THR A 25 8.05 -8.16 0.65
N GLN A 26 7.52 -9.24 1.24
CA GLN A 26 7.30 -9.32 2.68
C GLN A 26 8.59 -9.02 3.48
N ALA A 27 9.75 -9.45 2.96
CA ALA A 27 11.04 -9.15 3.57
C ALA A 27 11.32 -7.64 3.62
N ARG A 28 11.05 -6.89 2.55
CA ARG A 28 11.26 -5.42 2.55
C ARG A 28 10.29 -4.69 3.46
N PHE A 29 9.02 -5.10 3.53
CA PHE A 29 8.11 -4.55 4.55
C PHE A 29 8.64 -4.75 5.98
N ARG A 30 9.23 -5.92 6.26
CA ARG A 30 9.82 -6.21 7.58
C ARG A 30 11.09 -5.42 7.86
N GLU A 31 11.94 -5.24 6.86
CA GLU A 31 13.25 -4.59 7.02
C GLU A 31 13.16 -3.06 6.99
N GLU A 32 12.28 -2.50 6.15
CA GLU A 32 12.22 -1.07 5.86
C GLU A 32 10.87 -0.42 6.21
N GLY A 33 9.82 -1.21 6.46
CA GLY A 33 8.48 -0.69 6.64
C GLY A 33 7.81 -0.29 5.33
N CYS A 34 6.62 0.32 5.40
CA CYS A 34 5.96 0.88 4.22
C CYS A 34 6.47 2.31 3.94
N PRO A 35 7.08 2.60 2.78
CA PRO A 35 7.67 3.93 2.53
C PRO A 35 6.66 5.08 2.50
N ASN A 36 5.37 4.78 2.40
CA ASN A 36 4.28 5.76 2.41
C ASN A 36 3.51 5.81 3.74
N CYS A 37 3.59 4.77 4.56
CA CYS A 37 2.64 4.54 5.66
C CYS A 37 3.31 4.12 6.97
N GLU A 38 4.64 4.05 7.01
CA GLU A 38 5.35 3.55 8.19
C GLU A 38 5.14 4.41 9.44
N GLU A 39 4.94 5.72 9.24
CA GLU A 39 4.67 6.66 10.33
C GLU A 39 3.49 6.26 11.21
N PHE A 40 2.51 5.54 10.66
CA PHE A 40 1.29 5.16 11.37
C PHE A 40 0.99 3.65 11.35
N LEU A 41 1.54 2.87 10.41
CA LEU A 41 1.33 1.42 10.38
C LEU A 41 2.39 0.64 11.18
N HIS A 42 3.58 1.22 11.41
CA HIS A 42 4.67 0.59 12.17
C HIS A 42 4.95 -0.86 11.76
N LEU A 43 5.17 -1.10 10.46
CA LEU A 43 5.36 -2.44 9.90
C LEU A 43 6.78 -2.97 10.14
N GLN A 44 7.76 -2.08 10.27
CA GLN A 44 9.15 -2.46 10.42
C GLN A 44 9.34 -3.32 11.67
N GLY A 45 9.95 -4.49 11.50
CA GLY A 45 10.17 -5.45 12.59
C GLY A 45 8.92 -6.13 13.13
N SER A 46 7.73 -5.90 12.57
CA SER A 46 6.45 -6.43 13.07
C SER A 46 5.76 -7.35 12.05
N PRO A 47 5.97 -8.68 12.11
CA PRO A 47 5.30 -9.64 11.23
C PRO A 47 3.78 -9.58 11.30
N ASP A 48 3.23 -9.40 12.51
CA ASP A 48 1.78 -9.36 12.75
C ASP A 48 1.17 -8.13 12.07
N GLN A 49 1.79 -6.95 12.21
CA GLN A 49 1.32 -5.75 11.52
C GLN A 49 1.42 -5.87 10.01
N ILE A 50 2.46 -6.53 9.49
CA ILE A 50 2.57 -6.79 8.05
C ILE A 50 1.42 -7.67 7.59
N GLU A 51 1.10 -8.73 8.33
CA GLU A 51 0.00 -9.62 7.97
C GLU A 51 -1.36 -8.91 8.01
N SER A 52 -1.60 -8.08 9.04
CA SER A 52 -2.84 -7.35 9.23
C SER A 52 -3.00 -6.11 8.33
N CYS A 53 -1.92 -5.49 7.86
CA CYS A 53 -1.96 -4.23 7.09
C CYS A 53 -1.63 -4.40 5.60
N THR A 54 -1.19 -5.58 5.17
CA THR A 54 -0.84 -5.87 3.78
C THR A 54 -1.48 -7.17 3.31
N SER A 55 -1.73 -7.30 2.01
CA SER A 55 -2.34 -8.50 1.42
C SER A 55 -1.45 -9.15 0.37
N ALA A 56 -1.39 -10.48 0.38
CA ALA A 56 -0.78 -11.26 -0.70
C ALA A 56 -1.72 -11.41 -1.91
N VAL A 57 -2.98 -10.95 -1.80
CA VAL A 57 -3.99 -11.07 -2.84
C VAL A 57 -4.29 -9.68 -3.40
N PHE A 58 -3.77 -9.41 -4.59
CA PHE A 58 -3.92 -8.13 -5.29
C PHE A 58 -3.96 -8.35 -6.80
N GLU A 59 -4.51 -7.39 -7.54
CA GLU A 59 -4.69 -7.46 -9.00
C GLU A 59 -4.03 -6.26 -9.68
N GLY A 60 -3.36 -6.53 -10.81
CA GLY A 60 -2.71 -5.52 -11.64
C GLY A 60 -1.46 -4.94 -10.98
N LEU A 61 -0.46 -4.63 -11.81
CA LEU A 61 0.75 -3.95 -11.35
C LEU A 61 0.93 -2.65 -12.14
N ILE A 62 1.27 -1.59 -11.42
CA ILE A 62 1.52 -0.26 -11.95
C ILE A 62 2.95 0.11 -11.55
N ALA A 63 3.84 0.25 -12.53
CA ALA A 63 5.16 0.84 -12.31
C ALA A 63 5.05 2.37 -12.41
N LEU A 64 5.00 3.06 -11.27
CA LEU A 64 4.77 4.49 -11.21
C LEU A 64 6.10 5.26 -11.13
N ALA A 65 6.42 6.01 -12.18
CA ALA A 65 7.67 6.77 -12.30
C ALA A 65 7.59 8.19 -11.72
N ASP A 66 6.55 8.94 -12.11
CA ASP A 66 6.27 10.29 -11.62
C ASP A 66 4.81 10.37 -11.14
N PRO A 67 4.57 10.17 -9.82
CA PRO A 67 3.25 10.25 -9.22
C PRO A 67 2.55 11.59 -9.46
N THR A 68 3.30 12.69 -9.51
CA THR A 68 2.74 14.05 -9.59
C THR A 68 2.22 14.43 -10.98
N LYS A 69 2.67 13.73 -12.03
CA LYS A 69 2.29 14.00 -13.43
C LYS A 69 1.46 12.90 -14.07
N SER A 70 1.33 11.75 -13.42
CA SER A 70 0.64 10.60 -13.98
C SER A 70 -0.86 10.70 -13.76
N TRP A 71 -1.63 10.66 -14.86
CA TRP A 71 -3.09 10.51 -14.76
C TRP A 71 -3.48 9.21 -14.04
N ILE A 72 -2.74 8.12 -14.26
CA ILE A 72 -2.97 6.83 -13.58
C ILE A 72 -2.78 6.99 -12.06
N ALA A 73 -1.78 7.76 -11.63
CA ALA A 73 -1.58 8.03 -10.20
C ALA A 73 -2.75 8.80 -9.62
N LYS A 74 -3.18 9.88 -10.27
CA LYS A 74 -4.34 10.67 -9.83
C LYS A 74 -5.62 9.84 -9.77
N TYR A 75 -5.89 9.04 -10.81
CA TYR A 75 -7.07 8.17 -10.87
C TYR A 75 -7.09 7.16 -9.71
N ASN A 76 -5.92 6.61 -9.36
CA ASN A 76 -5.78 5.65 -8.27
C ASN A 76 -5.47 6.29 -6.90
N ARG A 77 -5.50 7.63 -6.77
CA ARG A 77 -5.14 8.36 -5.53
C ARG A 77 -3.74 7.98 -5.02
N LEU A 78 -2.77 7.95 -5.91
CA LEU A 78 -1.36 7.63 -5.66
C LEU A 78 -0.43 8.84 -5.88
N ASP A 79 -0.97 10.00 -6.27
CA ASP A 79 -0.24 11.19 -6.65
C ASP A 79 0.55 11.86 -5.50
N GLY A 80 0.20 11.54 -4.25
CA GLY A 80 0.94 11.95 -3.05
C GLY A 80 1.98 10.95 -2.54
N TYR A 81 2.17 9.81 -3.23
CA TYR A 81 3.05 8.73 -2.78
C TYR A 81 4.40 8.72 -3.50
N VAL A 82 5.33 7.90 -2.98
CA VAL A 82 6.64 7.71 -3.59
C VAL A 82 6.54 7.01 -4.95
N ARG A 83 7.58 7.13 -5.78
CA ARG A 83 7.72 6.29 -6.98
C ARG A 83 7.93 4.81 -6.59
N GLY A 84 7.39 3.89 -7.37
CA GLY A 84 7.48 2.45 -7.07
C GLY A 84 6.48 1.59 -7.83
N THR A 85 6.39 0.32 -7.43
CA THR A 85 5.36 -0.61 -7.94
C THR A 85 4.13 -0.57 -7.04
N TYR A 86 2.96 -0.38 -7.63
CA TYR A 86 1.66 -0.33 -6.96
C TYR A 86 0.70 -1.38 -7.52
N ALA A 87 -0.25 -1.83 -6.72
CA ALA A 87 -1.35 -2.67 -7.17
C ALA A 87 -2.53 -1.80 -7.62
N ASN A 88 -3.27 -2.28 -8.63
CA ASN A 88 -4.50 -1.62 -9.07
C ASN A 88 -5.65 -1.89 -8.08
N LYS A 89 -5.74 -3.13 -7.58
CA LYS A 89 -6.67 -3.51 -6.51
C LYS A 89 -5.96 -4.35 -5.46
N VAL A 90 -6.31 -4.17 -4.20
CA VAL A 90 -5.82 -4.95 -3.06
C VAL A 90 -7.00 -5.56 -2.34
N LEU A 91 -7.08 -6.88 -2.27
CA LEU A 91 -8.14 -7.56 -1.53
C LEU A 91 -7.78 -7.62 -0.04
N GLY A 92 -8.77 -7.34 0.80
CA GLY A 92 -8.62 -7.27 2.24
C GLY A 92 -9.00 -5.89 2.76
N GLN A 93 -9.27 -5.81 4.06
CA GLN A 93 -9.54 -4.56 4.74
C GLN A 93 -8.70 -4.49 6.01
N LEU A 94 -8.31 -3.27 6.38
CA LEU A 94 -7.70 -3.05 7.68
C LEU A 94 -8.66 -3.43 8.81
N PRO A 95 -8.15 -4.03 9.90
CA PRO A 95 -8.90 -4.22 11.14
C PRO A 95 -9.49 -2.89 11.66
N ASP A 96 -10.66 -2.97 12.30
CA ASP A 96 -11.36 -1.81 12.86
C ASP A 96 -10.48 -0.97 13.76
N GLU A 97 -9.68 -1.61 14.62
CA GLU A 97 -8.76 -0.95 15.55
C GLU A 97 -7.76 -0.05 14.83
N ILE A 98 -7.18 -0.52 13.73
CA ILE A 98 -6.23 0.26 12.92
C ILE A 98 -6.97 1.38 12.18
N ARG A 99 -8.19 1.13 11.68
CA ARG A 99 -8.99 2.18 11.03
C ARG A 99 -9.31 3.33 11.99
N THR A 100 -9.75 3.01 13.20
CA THR A 100 -10.03 4.00 14.24
C THR A 100 -8.79 4.80 14.59
N MET A 101 -7.64 4.15 14.78
CA MET A 101 -6.36 4.82 15.04
C MET A 101 -5.98 5.79 13.91
N LEU A 102 -6.13 5.40 12.64
CA LEU A 102 -5.86 6.28 11.49
C LEU A 102 -6.72 7.55 11.52
N GLU A 103 -8.00 7.42 11.84
CA GLU A 103 -8.95 8.54 11.85
C GLU A 103 -8.77 9.45 13.07
N GLU A 104 -8.58 8.87 14.25
CA GLU A 104 -8.52 9.60 15.52
C GLU A 104 -7.16 10.27 15.76
N GLU A 105 -6.06 9.55 15.53
CA GLU A 105 -4.72 10.02 15.84
C GLU A 105 -4.06 10.76 14.67
N TYR A 106 -4.21 10.22 13.46
CA TYR A 106 -3.52 10.73 12.27
C TYR A 106 -4.41 11.58 11.35
N ARG A 107 -5.72 11.65 11.62
CA ARG A 107 -6.71 12.34 10.76
C ARG A 107 -6.70 11.84 9.31
N ILE A 108 -6.40 10.55 9.13
CA ILE A 108 -6.36 9.89 7.83
C ILE A 108 -7.68 9.14 7.63
N GLN A 109 -8.45 9.55 6.61
CA GLN A 109 -9.62 8.79 6.18
C GLN A 109 -9.18 7.54 5.42
N TYR A 110 -9.54 6.36 5.92
CA TYR A 110 -9.26 5.10 5.23
C TYR A 110 -10.20 4.91 4.03
N ILE A 111 -9.61 4.70 2.85
CA ILE A 111 -10.35 4.37 1.62
C ILE A 111 -9.93 2.96 1.18
N PRO A 112 -10.86 1.98 1.18
CA PRO A 112 -10.56 0.63 0.72
C PRO A 112 -10.01 0.59 -0.70
N ARG A 113 -9.01 -0.27 -0.92
CA ARG A 113 -8.34 -0.47 -2.22
C ARG A 113 -8.85 -1.68 -2.99
N ASP A 114 -9.96 -2.27 -2.56
CA ASP A 114 -10.58 -3.45 -3.17
C ASP A 114 -11.57 -3.10 -4.31
N GLY A 115 -11.93 -1.82 -4.45
CA GLY A 115 -12.87 -1.31 -5.45
C GLY A 115 -14.27 -1.01 -4.89
N SER A 116 -14.56 -1.36 -3.64
CA SER A 116 -15.85 -1.10 -3.00
C SER A 116 -16.18 0.40 -2.88
N ALA A 117 -15.15 1.25 -2.74
CA ALA A 117 -15.33 2.71 -2.65
C ALA A 117 -15.80 3.35 -3.97
N THR A 118 -15.49 2.73 -5.12
CA THR A 118 -15.91 3.22 -6.45
C THR A 118 -17.33 2.82 -6.84
N GLU A 119 -17.92 1.83 -6.16
CA GLU A 119 -19.30 1.38 -6.42
C GLU A 119 -20.35 2.19 -5.66
N ALA A 120 -19.91 3.06 -4.74
CA ALA A 120 -20.77 3.91 -3.91
C ALA A 120 -21.02 5.32 -4.48
N ASP A 121 -20.41 5.67 -5.62
CA ASP A 121 -20.58 6.94 -6.35
C ASP A 121 -21.44 6.77 -7.62
#